data_AF-A0A4W6BZL9-F1
#
_entry.id   AF-A0A4W6BZL9-F1
#
_cell.length_a   1.000
_cell.length_b   1.000
_cell.length_c   1.000
_cell.angle_alpha   90.00
_cell.angle_beta   90.00
_cell.angle_gamma   90.00
#
_symmetry.space_group_name_H-M   'P 1'
#
loop_
_entity.id
_entity.type
_entity.pdbx_description
1 polymer ?
#
loop_
_entity_poly.entity_id
_entity_poly.type
_entity_poly.pdbx_seq_one_letter_code
_entity_poly.pdbx_strand_id
1 'polypeptide(L)'
;MHIISKQMTLVYVSLCLSSEFFVDKHQEELIQRVTNITPVIEALVSRKVINKKSYDEIMSIPDTEGRMRALYSGPLKVGGGQGKRIFYNILETHEPYLLDYLKKTNGEYN
;
A
#
# COMPACT_ATOMS: atom_id res chain seq x y z
N MET A 1 6.87 13.47 -31.52
CA MET A 1 6.98 12.31 -30.60
C MET A 1 7.85 12.56 -29.36
N HIS A 2 8.10 13.81 -28.93
CA HIS A 2 8.95 14.12 -27.76
C HIS A 2 8.20 14.79 -26.58
N ILE A 3 7.03 15.39 -26.83
CA ILE A 3 6.28 16.13 -25.80
C ILE A 3 5.46 15.17 -24.90
N ILE A 4 4.93 14.08 -25.47
CA ILE A 4 4.08 13.11 -24.76
C ILE A 4 4.89 12.32 -23.70
N SER A 5 6.17 12.02 -23.96
CA SER A 5 7.05 11.29 -23.03
C SER A 5 7.36 12.07 -21.74
N LYS A 6 7.70 13.36 -21.83
CA LYS A 6 8.02 14.18 -20.66
C LYS A 6 6.80 14.49 -19.79
N GLN A 7 5.66 14.81 -20.41
CA GLN A 7 4.43 15.16 -19.69
C GLN A 7 3.82 13.93 -18.99
N MET A 8 3.83 12.76 -19.64
CA MET A 8 3.41 11.50 -19.03
C MET A 8 4.34 11.05 -17.89
N THR A 9 5.65 11.29 -18.00
CA THR A 9 6.62 11.01 -16.93
C THR A 9 6.35 11.87 -15.69
N LEU A 10 6.13 13.18 -15.86
CA LEU A 10 5.86 14.08 -14.73
C LEU A 10 4.56 13.71 -14.01
N VAL A 11 3.48 13.43 -14.76
CA VAL A 11 2.20 12.99 -14.16
C VAL A 11 2.35 11.67 -13.41
N TYR A 12 3.04 10.68 -13.99
CA TYR A 12 3.30 9.40 -13.32
C TYR A 12 4.11 9.58 -12.03
N VAL A 13 5.15 10.41 -12.04
CA VAL A 13 5.97 10.67 -10.85
C VAL A 13 5.13 11.35 -9.76
N SER A 14 4.28 12.32 -10.10
CA SER A 14 3.36 12.96 -9.16
C SER A 14 2.35 11.98 -8.55
N LEU A 15 1.76 11.09 -9.35
CA LEU A 15 0.85 10.03 -8.85
C LEU A 15 1.57 8.98 -7.99
N CYS A 16 2.83 8.66 -8.31
CA CYS A 16 3.61 7.73 -7.49
C CYS A 16 3.85 8.33 -6.10
N LEU A 17 4.28 9.59 -6.05
CA LEU A 17 4.47 10.31 -4.80
C LEU A 17 3.18 10.35 -3.98
N SER A 18 2.02 10.63 -4.59
CA SER A 18 0.75 10.66 -3.85
C SER A 18 0.41 9.30 -3.22
N SER A 19 0.63 8.18 -3.92
CA SER A 19 0.36 6.84 -3.37
C SER A 19 1.31 6.47 -2.22
N GLU A 20 2.59 6.83 -2.34
CA GLU A 20 3.61 6.55 -1.31
C GLU A 20 3.34 7.38 -0.05
N PHE A 21 3.10 8.69 -0.23
CA PHE A 21 2.75 9.59 0.86
C PHE A 21 1.44 9.19 1.53
N PHE A 22 0.45 8.71 0.79
CA PHE A 22 -0.80 8.23 1.35
C PHE A 22 -0.56 7.05 2.30
N VAL A 23 0.22 6.05 1.87
CA VAL A 23 0.51 4.84 2.68
C VAL A 23 1.27 5.18 3.96
N ASP A 24 2.17 6.17 3.90
CA ASP A 24 2.92 6.64 5.07
C ASP A 24 2.07 7.49 6.00
N LYS A 25 1.29 8.41 5.45
CA LYS A 25 0.42 9.33 6.20
C LYS A 25 -0.66 8.57 6.97
N HIS A 26 -1.24 7.53 6.37
CA HIS A 26 -2.33 6.75 6.97
C HIS A 26 -1.88 5.44 7.60
N GLN A 27 -0.60 5.34 7.99
CA GLN A 27 -0.06 4.09 8.53
C GLN A 27 -0.86 3.59 9.75
N GLU A 28 -1.21 4.47 10.69
CA GLU A 28 -1.94 4.05 11.91
C GLU A 28 -3.34 3.56 11.57
N GLU A 29 -4.06 4.26 10.72
CA GLU A 29 -5.41 3.91 10.32
C GLU A 29 -5.42 2.63 9.48
N LEU A 30 -4.45 2.45 8.58
CA LEU A 30 -4.31 1.24 7.78
C LEU A 30 -3.95 0.04 8.67
N ILE A 31 -3.09 0.22 9.68
CA ILE A 31 -2.78 -0.85 10.65
C ILE A 31 -4.02 -1.28 11.42
N GLN A 32 -4.84 -0.34 11.88
CA GLN A 32 -5.99 -0.62 12.74
C GLN A 32 -7.25 -1.07 12.00
N ARG A 33 -7.44 -0.60 10.75
CA ARG A 33 -8.74 -0.70 10.07
C ARG A 33 -8.77 -1.60 8.85
N VAL A 34 -7.62 -2.03 8.34
CA VAL A 34 -7.62 -3.12 7.33
C VAL A 34 -8.18 -4.36 8.00
N THR A 35 -9.16 -4.98 7.36
CA THR A 35 -9.81 -6.20 7.87
C THR A 35 -9.54 -7.40 6.97
N ASN A 36 -9.34 -7.15 5.68
CA ASN A 36 -9.15 -8.13 4.64
C ASN A 36 -7.66 -8.38 4.33
N ILE A 37 -6.87 -8.65 5.38
CA ILE A 37 -5.41 -8.69 5.28
C ILE A 37 -4.86 -9.89 4.49
N THR A 38 -5.52 -11.05 4.54
CA THR A 38 -5.05 -12.26 3.85
C THR A 38 -4.93 -12.06 2.33
N PRO A 39 -5.99 -11.63 1.60
CA PRO A 39 -5.86 -11.41 0.15
C PRO A 39 -4.92 -10.24 -0.19
N VAL A 40 -4.77 -9.26 0.71
CA VAL A 40 -3.77 -8.19 0.55
C VAL A 40 -2.35 -8.77 0.55
N ILE A 41 -2.03 -9.64 1.50
CA ILE A 41 -0.73 -10.32 1.57
C ILE A 41 -0.52 -11.23 0.35
N GLU A 42 -1.51 -12.01 -0.06
CA GLU A 42 -1.43 -12.88 -1.24
C GLU A 42 -1.18 -12.07 -2.52
N ALA A 43 -1.86 -10.94 -2.69
CA ALA A 43 -1.64 -10.04 -3.81
C ALA A 43 -0.22 -9.46 -3.80
N LEU A 44 0.33 -9.12 -2.62
CA LEU A 44 1.72 -8.66 -2.49
C LEU A 44 2.75 -9.74 -2.82
N VAL A 45 2.47 -11.01 -2.50
CA VAL A 45 3.29 -12.16 -2.94
C VAL A 45 3.23 -12.30 -4.46
N SER A 46 2.03 -12.25 -5.06
CA SER A 46 1.86 -12.36 -6.52
C SER A 46 2.61 -11.27 -7.28
N ARG A 47 2.70 -10.07 -6.70
CA ARG A 47 3.43 -8.91 -7.25
C ARG A 47 4.90 -8.84 -6.82
N LYS A 48 5.41 -9.88 -6.16
CA LYS A 48 6.81 -10.04 -5.75
C LYS A 48 7.31 -8.94 -4.78
N VAL A 49 6.40 -8.31 -4.02
CA VAL A 49 6.76 -7.39 -2.93
C VAL A 49 7.15 -8.18 -1.68
N ILE A 50 6.47 -9.31 -1.44
CA ILE A 50 6.71 -10.21 -0.32
C ILE A 50 7.29 -11.52 -0.85
N ASN A 51 8.36 -12.01 -0.22
CA ASN A 51 8.91 -13.34 -0.49
C ASN A 51 8.32 -14.38 0.46
N LYS A 52 8.57 -15.68 0.19
CA LYS A 52 8.02 -16.78 1.00
C LYS A 52 8.35 -16.65 2.50
N LYS A 53 9.58 -16.26 2.83
CA LYS A 53 10.00 -16.10 4.24
C LYS A 53 9.15 -15.05 4.95
N SER A 54 9.01 -13.87 4.36
CA SER A 54 8.20 -12.79 4.94
C SER A 54 6.70 -13.13 4.95
N TYR A 55 6.21 -13.90 3.98
CA TYR A 55 4.84 -14.43 4.00
C TYR A 55 4.62 -15.33 5.22
N ASP A 56 5.49 -16.33 5.43
CA ASP A 56 5.37 -17.27 6.55
C ASP A 56 5.46 -16.53 7.90
N GLU A 57 6.39 -15.58 8.04
CA GLU A 57 6.53 -14.73 9.22
C GLU A 57 5.26 -13.92 9.51
N ILE A 58 4.71 -13.22 8.51
CA ILE A 58 3.49 -12.43 8.68
C ILE A 58 2.30 -13.33 9.00
N MET A 59 2.10 -14.44 8.27
CA MET A 59 0.95 -15.32 8.45
C MET A 59 0.96 -16.08 9.77
N SER A 60 2.13 -16.23 10.41
CA SER A 60 2.25 -16.79 11.76
C SER A 60 1.67 -15.89 12.86
N ILE A 61 1.47 -14.60 12.59
CA ILE A 61 0.85 -13.66 13.54
C ILE A 61 -0.67 -13.90 13.56
N PRO A 62 -1.30 -14.03 14.73
CA PRO A 62 -2.70 -14.42 14.83
C PRO A 62 -3.70 -13.31 14.47
N ASP A 63 -3.37 -12.04 14.78
CA ASP A 63 -4.28 -10.91 14.59
C ASP A 63 -3.91 -10.03 13.38
N THR A 64 -4.92 -9.39 12.80
CA THR A 64 -4.76 -8.57 11.59
C THR A 64 -3.87 -7.34 11.81
N GLU A 65 -3.98 -6.71 12.98
CA GLU A 65 -3.21 -5.50 13.29
C GLU A 65 -1.71 -5.82 13.39
N GLY A 66 -1.36 -6.91 14.06
CA GLY A 66 -0.01 -7.45 14.15
C GLY A 66 0.56 -7.80 12.77
N ARG A 67 -0.25 -8.42 11.90
CA ARG A 67 0.14 -8.69 10.50
C ARG A 67 0.44 -7.41 9.73
N MET A 68 -0.43 -6.41 9.84
CA MET A 68 -0.21 -5.10 9.22
C MET A 68 1.05 -4.42 9.75
N ARG A 69 1.28 -4.46 11.06
CA ARG A 69 2.49 -3.90 11.68
C ARG A 69 3.77 -4.58 11.18
N ALA A 70 3.76 -5.91 11.05
CA ALA A 70 4.87 -6.67 10.48
C ALA A 70 5.08 -6.36 8.98
N LEU A 71 3.99 -6.18 8.23
CA LEU A 71 4.04 -5.80 6.83
C LEU A 71 4.73 -4.43 6.63
N TYR A 72 4.39 -3.44 7.47
CA TYR A 72 5.01 -2.11 7.45
C TYR A 72 6.48 -2.14 7.87
N SER A 73 6.82 -2.87 8.94
CA SER A 73 8.18 -2.88 9.49
C SER A 73 9.17 -3.69 8.64
N GLY A 74 8.68 -4.66 7.86
CA GLY A 74 9.48 -5.52 7.00
C GLY A 74 9.28 -5.23 5.50
N PRO A 75 8.42 -5.96 4.78
CA PRO A 75 8.36 -5.91 3.32
C PRO A 75 8.11 -4.52 2.72
N LEU A 76 7.25 -3.69 3.30
CA LEU A 76 7.02 -2.34 2.77
C LEU A 76 8.20 -1.40 2.98
N LYS A 77 8.93 -1.57 4.09
CA LYS A 77 10.17 -0.83 4.35
C LYS A 77 11.26 -1.21 3.35
N VAL A 78 11.45 -2.50 3.08
CA VAL A 78 12.44 -3.01 2.12
C VAL A 78 12.04 -2.67 0.67
N GLY A 79 10.76 -2.78 0.34
CA GLY A 79 10.22 -2.46 -0.99
C GLY A 79 10.22 -0.96 -1.32
N GLY A 80 10.41 -0.09 -0.32
CA GLY A 80 10.45 1.36 -0.49
C GLY A 80 9.21 1.90 -1.20
N GLY A 81 9.39 2.98 -1.98
CA GLY A 81 8.30 3.63 -2.72
C GLY A 81 7.53 2.68 -3.64
N GLN A 82 8.23 1.79 -4.35
CA GLN A 82 7.56 0.80 -5.20
C GLN A 82 6.68 -0.17 -4.41
N GLY A 83 7.16 -0.67 -3.26
CA GLY A 83 6.38 -1.54 -2.38
C GLY A 83 5.10 -0.85 -1.90
N LYS A 84 5.21 0.42 -1.48
CA LYS A 84 4.08 1.24 -1.03
C LYS A 84 3.09 1.53 -2.14
N ARG A 85 3.55 1.88 -3.35
CA ARG A 85 2.67 2.08 -4.51
C ARG A 85 1.90 0.81 -4.88
N ILE A 86 2.58 -0.34 -4.87
CA ILE A 86 1.92 -1.63 -5.14
C ILE A 86 0.89 -1.95 -4.04
N PHE A 87 1.25 -1.72 -2.78
CA PHE A 87 0.36 -1.90 -1.65
C PHE A 87 -0.89 -1.01 -1.75
N TYR A 88 -0.72 0.27 -2.08
CA TYR A 88 -1.83 1.18 -2.33
C TYR A 88 -2.79 0.63 -3.41
N ASN A 89 -2.26 0.21 -4.57
CA ASN A 89 -3.08 -0.34 -5.65
C ASN A 89 -3.82 -1.64 -5.24
N ILE A 90 -3.27 -2.41 -4.31
CA ILE A 90 -3.92 -3.60 -3.74
C ILE A 90 -5.06 -3.18 -2.80
N LEU A 91 -4.83 -2.16 -1.97
CA LEU A 91 -5.89 -1.60 -1.11
C LEU A 91 -7.06 -1.05 -1.93
N GLU A 92 -6.83 -0.49 -3.12
CA GLU A 92 -7.92 -0.07 -4.03
C GLU A 92 -8.83 -1.22 -4.44
N THR A 93 -8.32 -2.44 -4.45
CA THR A 93 -9.09 -3.64 -4.80
C THR A 93 -9.75 -4.27 -3.57
N HIS A 94 -9.03 -4.38 -2.46
CA HIS A 94 -9.45 -5.19 -1.32
C HIS A 94 -10.04 -4.39 -0.16
N GLU A 95 -9.76 -3.09 -0.09
CA GLU A 95 -10.17 -2.16 0.97
C GLU A 95 -10.68 -0.80 0.41
N PRO A 96 -11.50 -0.78 -0.66
CA PRO A 96 -11.87 0.47 -1.35
C PRO A 96 -12.60 1.46 -0.43
N TYR A 97 -13.48 0.95 0.45
CA TYR A 97 -14.23 1.80 1.38
C TYR A 97 -13.34 2.46 2.42
N LEU A 98 -12.29 1.77 2.89
CA LEU A 98 -11.33 2.33 3.82
C LEU A 98 -10.51 3.43 3.13
N LEU A 99 -10.05 3.20 1.90
CA LEU A 99 -9.34 4.23 1.13
C LEU A 99 -10.22 5.46 0.88
N ASP A 100 -11.47 5.26 0.47
CA ASP A 100 -12.41 6.36 0.24
C ASP A 100 -12.66 7.17 1.51
N TYR A 101 -12.80 6.47 2.65
CA TYR A 101 -12.92 7.12 3.96
C TYR A 101 -11.67 7.98 4.25
N LEU A 102 -10.47 7.41 4.13
CA LEU A 102 -9.22 8.08 4.47
C LEU A 102 -8.91 9.27 3.55
N LYS A 103 -9.25 9.17 2.25
CA LYS A 103 -9.16 10.29 1.30
C LYS A 103 -10.07 11.46 1.70
N LYS A 104 -11.31 11.15 2.11
CA LYS A 104 -12.32 12.16 2.50
C LYS A 104 -12.01 12.83 3.83
N THR A 105 -11.52 12.08 4.82
CA THR A 105 -11.25 12.64 6.15
C THR A 105 -10.09 13.63 6.20
N ASN A 106 -9.26 13.68 5.15
CA ASN A 106 -8.01 14.45 5.15
C ASN A 106 -7.98 15.59 4.12
N GLY A 107 -9.14 15.99 3.59
CA GLY A 107 -9.26 17.19 2.76
C GLY A 107 -8.63 17.08 1.37
N GLU A 108 -8.37 15.87 0.84
CA GLU A 108 -7.90 15.68 -0.54
C GLU A 108 -8.99 15.97 -1.59
N TYR A 109 -10.19 16.33 -1.13
CA TYR A 109 -11.27 16.94 -1.90
C TYR A 109 -11.62 18.31 -1.30
N ASN A 110 -10.73 19.29 -1.46
CA ASN A 110 -11.05 20.73 -1.47
C ASN A 110 -10.22 21.38 -2.59
#